data_AF-A0AAU5WWW9-F1
#
_entry.id   AF-A0AAU5WWW9-F1
#
_cell.length_a   1.000
_cell.length_b   1.000
_cell.length_c   1.000
_cell.angle_alpha   90.00
_cell.angle_beta   90.00
_cell.angle_gamma   90.00
#
_symmetry.space_group_name_H-M   'P 1'
#
loop_
_entity.id
_entity.type
_entity.pdbx_description
1 polymer ?
#
loop_
_entity_poly.entity_id
_entity_poly.type
_entity_poly.pdbx_seq_one_letter_code
_entity_poly.pdbx_strand_id
1 'polypeptide(L)' 'MTDHYIDWRKSGHSEPNGECVEVARTTDLAIGILGSEAETPDAV' A
#
# COMPACT_ATOMS: atom_id res chain seq x y z
N MET A 1 -1.33 3.24 -20.64
CA MET A 1 0.03 3.07 -20.10
C MET A 1 -0.12 2.11 -18.94
N THR A 2 0.25 0.85 -19.13
CA THR A 2 0.16 -0.15 -18.07
C THR A 2 1.38 0.08 -17.17
N ASP A 3 1.18 0.73 -16.03
CA ASP A 3 2.26 0.89 -15.06
C ASP A 3 2.58 -0.51 -14.51
N HIS A 4 3.77 -0.99 -14.82
CA HIS A 4 4.24 -2.31 -14.39
C HIS A 4 4.92 -2.15 -13.03
N TYR A 5 4.11 -2.21 -11.98
CA TYR A 5 4.60 -2.31 -10.61
C TYR A 5 5.36 -3.63 -10.41
N ILE A 6 6.59 -3.50 -9.94
CA ILE A 6 7.47 -4.59 -9.57
C ILE A 6 7.74 -4.50 -8.06
N ASP A 7 7.47 -5.60 -7.36
CA ASP A 7 7.78 -5.80 -5.94
C ASP A 7 7.04 -4.85 -4.98
N TRP A 8 5.79 -5.20 -4.63
CA TRP A 8 5.07 -4.55 -3.54
C TRP A 8 5.63 -4.99 -2.19
N ARG A 9 5.86 -4.04 -1.29
CA ARG A 9 6.21 -4.33 0.10
C ARG A 9 5.47 -3.40 1.06
N LYS A 10 5.19 -3.94 2.23
CA LYS A 10 4.71 -3.17 3.39
C LYS A 10 5.79 -2.15 3.78
N SER A 11 5.37 -0.92 4.00
CA SER A 11 6.18 0.14 4.59
C SER A 11 6.45 -0.16 6.06
N GLY A 12 7.63 0.25 6.55
CA GLY A 12 7.92 0.22 7.99
C GLY A 12 7.10 1.22 8.81
N HIS A 13 6.37 2.12 8.15
CA HIS A 13 5.41 3.05 8.77
C HIS A 13 3.99 2.45 8.86
N SER A 14 3.79 1.18 8.47
CA SER A 14 2.49 0.53 8.62
C SER A 14 2.22 0.24 10.09
N GLU A 15 1.04 0.62 10.56
CA GLU A 15 0.58 0.29 11.89
C GLU A 15 0.03 -1.14 11.93
N PRO A 16 0.21 -1.87 13.05
CA PRO A 16 -0.26 -3.25 13.16
C PRO A 16 -1.79 -3.39 13.18
N ASN A 17 -2.54 -2.32 13.47
CA ASN A 17 -3.96 -2.40 13.84
C ASN A 17 -4.92 -1.57 12.98
N GLY A 18 -4.53 -1.09 11.80
CA GLY A 18 -5.53 -0.44 10.95
C GLY A 18 -5.00 0.23 9.70
N GLU A 19 -3.86 0.90 9.80
CA GLU A 19 -3.34 1.70 8.70
C GLU A 19 -2.11 1.03 8.09
N CYS A 20 -2.25 0.57 6.85
CA CYS A 20 -1.17 -0.05 6.12
C CYS A 20 -0.83 0.75 4.88
N VAL A 21 0.46 0.97 4.66
CA VAL A 21 1.00 1.61 3.47
C VAL A 21 1.91 0.63 2.76
N GLU A 22 1.66 0.38 1.49
CA GLU A 22 2.51 -0.40 0.61
C GLU A 22 3.17 0.49 -0.44
N VAL A 23 4.41 0.13 -0.79
CA VAL A 23 5.18 0.81 -1.82
C VAL A 23 5.66 -0.19 -2.86
N ALA A 24 5.66 0.23 -4.12
CA ALA A 24 6.23 -0.53 -5.22
C ALA A 24 7.13 0.33 -6.10
N ARG A 25 8.12 -0.32 -6.68
CA ARG A 25 8.91 0.26 -7.76
C ARG A 25 8.15 0.05 -9.06
N THR A 26 8.23 0.99 -9.99
CA THR A 26 7.80 0.73 -11.36
C THR A 26 8.98 0.76 -12.32
N THR A 27 8.80 0.13 -13.46
CA THR A 27 9.78 0.15 -14.55
C THR A 27 9.94 1.54 -15.17
N ASP A 28 9.00 2.46 -14.96
CA ASP A 28 8.99 3.81 -15.52
C ASP A 28 9.66 4.86 -14.61
N LEU A 29 10.49 4.44 -13.65
CA LEU A 29 11.13 5.32 -12.63
C LEU A 29 10.15 6.07 -11.70
N ALA A 30 8.85 5.80 -11.75
CA ALA A 30 7.91 6.26 -10.74
C ALA A 30 7.88 5.35 -9.50
N ILE A 31 7.15 5.77 -8.46
CA ILE A 31 6.93 5.00 -7.23
C ILE A 31 5.43 4.90 -7.00
N GLY A 32 4.93 3.67 -6.87
CA GLY A 32 3.53 3.39 -6.53
C GLY A 32 3.35 3.40 -5.02
N ILE A 33 2.27 4.02 -4.55
CA ILE A 33 1.88 4.05 -3.13
C ILE A 33 0.44 3.57 -3.04
N LEU A 34 0.19 2.58 -2.18
CA LEU A 34 -1.14 2.06 -1.88
C LEU A 34 -1.37 2.16 -0.38
N GLY A 35 -2.54 2.68 0.00
CA GLY A 35 -2.98 2.73 1.39
C GLY A 35 -4.19 1.83 1.57
N SER A 36 -4.24 1.12 2.67
CA SER A 36 -5.43 0.38 3.11
C SER A 36 -5.72 0.73 4.57
N GLU A 37 -6.96 1.11 4.82
CA GLU A 37 -7.52 1.16 6.16
C GLU A 37 -8.24 -0.17 6.43
N ALA A 38 -8.07 -0.74 7.62
CA ALA A 38 -8.87 -1.88 8.04
C ALA A 38 -10.32 -1.42 8.23
N GLU A 39 -11.23 -2.00 7.45
CA GLU A 39 -12.67 -1.82 7.68
C GLU A 39 -12.97 -2.29 9.11
N THR A 40 -13.33 -1.37 10.01
CA THR A 40 -13.93 -1.74 11.28
C THR A 40 -15.35 -2.17 10.97
N PRO A 41 -15.76 -3.43 11.20
CA PRO A 41 -17.15 -3.81 11.04
C PRO A 41 -17.97 -2.94 12.00
N ASP A 42 -18.88 -2.17 11.42
CA ASP A 42 -19.80 -1.20 12.02
C ASP A 42 -20.05 -1.46 13.52
N ALA A 43 -19.72 -0.47 14.35
CA ALA A 43 -19.98 -0.51 15.78
C ALA A 43 -21.48 -0.75 16.01
N VAL A 44 -21.79 -1.94 16.57
CA VAL A 44 -23.14 -2.39 16.97
C VAL A 44 -23.85 -1.43 17.91
#